data_AF-X1CW13-F1
#
_entry.id   AF-X1CW13-F1
#
_cell.length_a   1.000
_cell.length_b   1.000
_cell.length_c   1.000
_cell.angle_alpha   90.00
_cell.angle_beta   90.00
_cell.angle_gamma   90.00
#
_symmetry.space_group_name_H-M   'P 1'
#
loop_
_entity.id
_entity.type
_entity.pdbx_description
1 polymer ?
#
loop_
_entity_poly.entity_id
_entity_poly.type
_entity_poly.pdbx_seq_one_letter_code
_entity_poly.pdbx_strand_id
1 'polypeptide(L)' 'EKSDLSFYDDVSGKWKVEEGLFNILIGSSSRDIRLQCKIEYIG' A
#
# COMPACT_ATOMS: atom_id res chain seq x y z
N GLU A 1 4.55 -5.16 7.47
CA GLU A 1 5.87 -4.50 7.55
C GLU A 1 5.90 -3.29 6.61
N LYS A 2 6.85 -2.33 6.75
CA LYS A 2 6.96 -1.18 5.82
C LYS A 2 7.10 -1.63 4.35
N SER A 3 7.68 -2.81 4.11
CA SER A 3 7.83 -3.43 2.79
C SER A 3 6.51 -3.68 2.07
N ASP A 4 5.41 -3.95 2.78
CA ASP A 4 4.11 -4.26 2.16
C ASP A 4 3.48 -3.05 1.46
N LEU A 5 3.84 -1.84 1.91
CA LEU A 5 3.42 -0.56 1.32
C LEU A 5 4.51 0.05 0.45
N SER A 6 5.68 -0.60 0.38
CA SER A 6 6.81 -0.09 -0.39
C SER A 6 6.67 -0.46 -1.86
N PHE A 7 7.21 0.40 -2.72
CA PHE A 7 7.47 0.06 -4.10
C PHE A 7 8.97 0.19 -4.40
N TYR A 8 9.43 -0.56 -5.39
CA TYR A 8 10.81 -0.47 -5.83
C TYR A 8 10.98 0.75 -6.74
N ASP A 9 11.89 1.63 -6.37
CA ASP A 9 12.22 2.82 -7.14
C ASP A 9 13.48 2.53 -7.98
N ASP A 10 13.31 2.41 -9.30
CA ASP A 10 14.39 2.10 -10.24
C ASP A 10 15.46 3.20 -10.35
N VAL A 11 15.11 4.44 -9.99
CA VAL A 11 16.04 5.59 -10.06
C VAL A 11 17.05 5.54 -8.92
N SER A 12 16.61 5.22 -7.71
CA SER A 12 17.42 5.13 -6.50
C SER A 12 17.91 3.71 -6.19
N GLY A 13 17.35 2.70 -6.88
CA GLY A 13 17.67 1.28 -6.69
C GLY A 13 17.25 0.75 -5.32
N LYS A 14 16.20 1.32 -4.72
CA LYS A 14 15.80 1.03 -3.33
C LYS A 14 14.29 0.91 -3.20
N TRP A 15 13.85 0.12 -2.22
CA TRP A 15 12.47 0.10 -1.80
C TRP A 15 12.14 1.37 -1.01
N LYS A 16 11.12 2.11 -1.44
CA LYS A 16 10.64 3.31 -0.75
C LYS A 16 9.14 3.23 -0.53
N VAL A 17 8.68 3.82 0.57
CA VAL A 17 7.26 4.05 0.83
C VAL A 17 7.02 5.55 0.67
N GLU A 18 6.01 5.93 -0.10
CA GLU A 18 5.59 7.33 -0.19
C GLU A 18 4.55 7.66 0.87
N GLU A 19 4.66 8.87 1.41
CA GLU A 19 3.67 9.43 2.32
C GLU A 19 2.38 9.72 1.58
N GLY A 20 1.24 9.37 2.18
CA GLY A 20 -0.06 9.57 1.58
C GLY A 20 -1.11 8.55 2.00
N LEU A 21 -2.19 8.49 1.22
CA LEU A 21 -3.35 7.66 1.52
C LEU A 21 -3.27 6.32 0.78
N PHE A 22 -3.24 5.22 1.53
CA PHE A 22 -3.38 3.87 1.00
C PHE A 22 -4.81 3.37 1.17
N ASN A 23 -5.37 2.79 0.10
CA ASN A 23 -6.66 2.13 0.16
C ASN A 23 -6.44 0.64 0.47
N ILE A 24 -6.86 0.21 1.66
CA ILE A 24 -6.85 -1.21 2.02
C ILE A 24 -8.19 -1.82 1.64
N LEU A 25 -8.13 -2.84 0.79
CA LEU A 25 -9.28 -3.59 0.29
C LEU A 25 -9.22 -5.00 0.90
N ILE A 26 -10.28 -5.40 1.59
CA ILE A 26 -10.38 -6.70 2.25
C ILE A 26 -11.54 -7.47 1.63
N GLY A 27 -11.26 -8.69 1.21
CA GLY A 27 -12.20 -9.50 0.45
C GLY A 27 -11.76 -10.96 0.36
N SER A 28 -12.67 -11.83 -0.04
CA SER A 28 -12.36 -13.25 -0.31
C SER A 28 -11.74 -13.48 -1.69
N SER A 29 -11.80 -12.48 -2.56
CA SER A 29 -11.17 -12.49 -3.87
C SER A 29 -10.78 -11.06 -4.25
N SER A 30 -9.81 -10.90 -5.14
CA SER A 30 -9.46 -9.58 -5.70
C SER A 30 -10.64 -8.87 -6.39
N ARG A 31 -11.67 -9.64 -6.78
CA ARG A 31 -12.93 -9.12 -7.34
C ARG A 31 -14.08 -9.07 -6.34
N ASP A 32 -13.96 -9.74 -5.19
CA ASP A 32 -14.99 -9.78 -4.13
C ASP A 32 -14.47 -9.04 -2.89
N ILE A 33 -14.52 -7.71 -2.96
CA ILE A 33 -14.11 -6.82 -1.87
C ILE A 33 -15.31 -6.55 -0.96
N ARG A 34 -15.18 -6.89 0.32
CA ARG A 34 -16.25 -6.79 1.33
C ARG A 34 -16.09 -5.59 2.25
N LEU A 35 -14.85 -5.16 2.48
CA LEU A 35 -14.50 -4.05 3.35
C LEU A 35 -13.43 -3.20 2.67
N GLN A 36 -13.54 -1.88 2.83
CA GLN A 36 -12.58 -0.93 2.30
C GLN A 36 -12.28 0.09 3.39
N CYS A 37 -11.01 0.38 3.65
CA CYS A 37 -10.60 1.45 4.53
C CYS A 37 -9.44 2.23 3.93
N LYS A 38 -9.26 3.46 4.42
CA LYS A 38 -8.14 4.31 4.03
C LYS A 38 -7.24 4.47 5.23
N ILE A 39 -5.94 4.29 5.00
CA ILE A 39 -4.93 4.59 6.00
C ILE A 39 -4.07 5.71 5.45
N GLU A 40 -3.79 6.69 6.29
CA GLU A 40 -2.80 7.72 6.00
C GLU A 40 -1.46 7.23 6.55
N TYR A 41 -0.47 7.13 5.67
CA TYR A 41 0.90 6.81 6.03
C TYR A 41 1.70 8.10 6.07
N ILE A 42 2.16 8.45 7.28
CA ILE A 42 3.02 9.59 7.57
C ILE A 42 4.36 8.97 7.96
N GLY A 43 5.42 9.24 7.17
CA GLY A 43 6.61 8.39 7.01
C GLY A 43 7.64 8.44 8.12
#